data_AF-A0A7V6HGZ8-F1
#
_entry.id   AF-A0A7V6HGZ8-F1
#
_cell.length_a   1.000
_cell.length_b   1.000
_cell.length_c   1.000
_cell.angle_alpha   90.00
_cell.angle_beta   90.00
_cell.angle_gamma   90.00
#
_symmetry.space_group_name_H-M   'P 1'
#
loop_
_entity.id
_entity.type
_entity.pdbx_description
1 polymer ?
#
loop_
_entity_poly.entity_id
_entity_poly.type
_entity_poly.pdbx_seq_one_letter_code
_entity_poly.pdbx_strand_id
1 'polypeptide(L)'
;RLFGTGGRYLHFGPSPKSVKRVCREVHELTHSRNVLLPVETVVERVNRLLKGWGAFYSVGYPSRAFRKVNHHVLKRMARFLNRKSQRRCRLKFADSYYGEMAHYGLYRLVTARTRI
;
A
#
# COMPACT_ATOMS: atom_id res chain seq x y z
N ARG A 1 9.55 -17.02 -32.50
CA ARG A 1 8.25 -17.71 -32.51
C ARG A 1 7.35 -17.09 -31.43
N LEU A 2 6.29 -16.40 -31.82
CA LEU A 2 5.26 -15.88 -30.91
C LEU A 2 4.29 -17.03 -30.59
N PHE A 3 4.12 -17.38 -29.33
CA PHE A 3 3.08 -18.33 -28.92
C PHE A 3 1.72 -17.61 -28.83
N GLY A 4 0.68 -18.17 -29.47
CA GLY A 4 -0.72 -17.88 -29.14
C GLY A 4 -1.62 -17.32 -30.25
N THR A 5 -1.88 -18.09 -31.31
CA THR A 5 -3.06 -17.93 -32.19
C THR A 5 -4.33 -18.23 -31.37
N GLY A 6 -5.06 -17.19 -30.91
CA GLY A 6 -6.32 -17.36 -30.17
C GLY A 6 -6.78 -16.22 -29.25
N GLY A 7 -6.24 -15.00 -29.38
CA GLY A 7 -6.80 -13.79 -28.75
C GLY A 7 -6.64 -13.64 -27.22
N ARG A 8 -6.02 -14.59 -26.53
CA ARG A 8 -5.73 -14.50 -25.09
C ARG A 8 -4.28 -14.12 -24.84
N TYR A 9 -4.03 -12.82 -24.71
CA TYR A 9 -2.72 -12.29 -24.31
C TYR A 9 -2.37 -12.72 -22.87
N LEU A 10 -1.09 -13.02 -22.63
CA LEU A 10 -0.57 -13.29 -21.28
C LEU A 10 -0.68 -12.01 -20.43
N HIS A 11 -1.65 -11.97 -19.51
CA HIS A 11 -1.78 -10.86 -18.56
C HIS A 11 -0.90 -11.11 -17.33
N PHE A 12 0.31 -10.57 -17.34
CA PHE A 12 1.17 -10.57 -16.16
C PHE A 12 0.76 -9.45 -15.19
N GLY A 13 0.35 -9.84 -13.97
CA GLY A 13 -0.02 -8.89 -12.93
C GLY A 13 -0.44 -9.58 -11.63
N PRO A 14 -0.71 -8.81 -10.56
CA PRO A 14 -1.07 -9.35 -9.26
C PRO A 14 -2.38 -10.14 -9.32
N SER A 15 -2.35 -11.39 -8.86
CA SER A 15 -3.57 -12.18 -8.68
C SER A 15 -4.43 -11.61 -7.55
N PRO A 16 -5.76 -11.81 -7.57
CA PRO A 16 -6.63 -11.41 -6.46
C PRO A 16 -6.18 -11.99 -5.11
N LYS A 17 -5.65 -13.22 -5.11
CA LYS A 17 -5.08 -13.89 -3.94
C LYS A 17 -3.86 -13.14 -3.40
N SER A 18 -2.92 -12.74 -4.27
CA SER A 18 -1.73 -11.97 -3.89
C SER A 18 -2.08 -10.59 -3.32
N VAL A 19 -3.03 -9.88 -3.95
CA VAL A 19 -3.52 -8.59 -3.42
C VAL A 19 -4.17 -8.77 -2.05
N LYS A 20 -4.98 -9.81 -1.86
CA LYS A 20 -5.59 -10.11 -0.56
C LYS A 20 -4.51 -10.37 0.51
N ARG A 21 -3.45 -11.10 0.14
CA ARG A 21 -2.33 -11.40 1.04
C ARG A 21 -1.60 -10.13 1.50
N VAL A 22 -1.17 -9.26 0.58
CA VAL A 22 -0.47 -8.02 0.98
C VAL A 22 -1.38 -7.11 1.82
N CYS A 23 -2.68 -7.02 1.50
CA CYS A 23 -3.63 -6.27 2.32
C CYS A 23 -3.81 -6.87 3.74
N ARG A 24 -3.72 -8.19 3.88
CA ARG A 24 -3.71 -8.88 5.19
C ARG A 24 -2.44 -8.55 5.96
N GLU A 25 -1.28 -8.60 5.32
CA GLU A 25 -0.02 -8.27 5.98
C GLU A 25 0.01 -6.80 6.44
N VAL A 26 -0.47 -5.87 5.61
CA VAL A 26 -0.69 -4.46 6.02
C VAL A 26 -1.67 -4.37 7.20
N HIS A 27 -2.73 -5.17 7.22
CA HIS A 27 -3.66 -5.22 8.35
C HIS A 27 -2.95 -5.62 9.65
N GLU A 28 -2.12 -6.67 9.60
CA GLU A 28 -1.34 -7.15 10.75
C GLU A 28 -0.36 -6.10 11.26
N LEU A 29 0.33 -5.40 10.36
CA LEU A 29 1.24 -4.31 10.72
C LEU A 29 0.51 -3.13 11.37
N THR A 30 -0.74 -2.87 10.97
CA THR A 30 -1.60 -1.79 11.48
C THR A 30 -2.64 -2.27 12.50
N HIS A 31 -2.45 -3.46 13.08
CA HIS A 31 -3.38 -4.03 14.04
C HIS A 31 -3.38 -3.25 15.36
N SER A 32 -4.47 -3.32 16.13
CA SER A 32 -4.60 -2.60 17.42
C SER A 32 -3.48 -2.94 18.40
N ARG A 33 -3.01 -4.19 18.39
CA ARG A 33 -1.85 -4.66 19.20
C ARG A 33 -0.56 -3.87 18.96
N ASN A 34 -0.43 -3.19 17.81
CA ASN A 34 0.77 -2.42 17.46
C ASN A 34 0.59 -0.91 17.76
N VAL A 35 -0.52 -0.47 18.37
CA VAL A 35 -0.81 0.96 18.63
C VAL A 35 0.25 1.64 19.50
N LEU A 36 0.92 0.89 20.37
CA LEU A 36 1.99 1.41 21.21
C LEU A 36 3.26 1.74 20.41
N LEU A 37 3.44 1.17 19.22
CA LEU A 37 4.59 1.48 18.38
C LEU A 37 4.56 2.94 17.89
N PRO A 38 5.72 3.56 17.66
CA PRO A 38 5.83 4.80 16.90
C PRO A 38 5.24 4.67 15.50
N VAL A 39 4.71 5.77 14.96
CA VAL A 39 4.06 5.76 13.63
C VAL A 39 5.11 5.45 12.57
N GLU A 40 6.29 6.02 12.72
CA GLU A 40 7.48 5.88 11.88
C GLU A 40 7.88 4.41 11.75
N THR A 41 7.90 3.67 12.87
CA THR A 41 8.22 2.23 12.87
C THR A 41 7.20 1.42 12.08
N VAL A 42 5.90 1.75 12.21
CA VAL A 42 4.84 1.07 11.45
C VAL A 42 4.94 1.42 9.97
N VAL A 43 5.20 2.68 9.64
CA VAL A 43 5.41 3.15 8.27
C VAL A 43 6.61 2.45 7.63
N GLU A 44 7.74 2.33 8.32
CA GLU A 44 8.92 1.64 7.80
C GLU A 44 8.61 0.18 7.43
N ARG A 45 7.91 -0.54 8.32
CA ARG A 45 7.50 -1.93 8.08
C ARG A 45 6.57 -2.05 6.88
N VAL A 46 5.57 -1.16 6.79
CA VAL A 46 4.65 -1.11 5.65
C VAL A 46 5.42 -0.79 4.36
N ASN A 47 6.34 0.17 4.40
CA ASN A 47 7.17 0.55 3.26
C ASN A 47 8.01 -0.61 2.75
N ARG A 48 8.65 -1.37 3.65
CA ARG A 48 9.45 -2.54 3.27
C ARG A 48 8.61 -3.58 2.54
N LEU A 49 7.41 -3.87 3.06
CA LEU A 49 6.44 -4.77 2.44
C LEU A 49 6.02 -4.27 1.05
N LEU A 50 5.61 -3.00 0.94
CA LEU A 50 5.13 -2.43 -0.31
C LEU A 50 6.23 -2.32 -1.36
N LYS A 51 7.48 -1.98 -0.97
CA LYS A 51 8.62 -1.94 -1.88
C LYS A 51 8.91 -3.32 -2.45
N GLY A 52 8.98 -4.36 -1.62
CA GLY A 52 9.21 -5.73 -2.09
C GLY A 52 8.10 -6.25 -2.99
N TRP A 53 6.85 -6.10 -2.55
CA TRP A 53 5.68 -6.54 -3.33
C TRP A 53 5.52 -5.75 -4.63
N GLY A 54 5.75 -4.44 -4.58
CA GLY A 54 5.68 -3.55 -5.73
C GLY A 54 6.78 -3.81 -6.75
N ALA A 55 8.00 -4.10 -6.30
CA ALA A 55 9.11 -4.48 -7.18
C ALA A 55 8.79 -5.77 -7.94
N PHE A 56 8.26 -6.78 -7.26
CA PHE A 56 7.90 -8.06 -7.87
C PHE A 56 6.83 -7.91 -8.97
N TYR A 57 5.82 -7.07 -8.75
CA TYR A 57 4.74 -6.82 -9.71
C TYR A 57 4.94 -5.57 -10.57
N SER A 58 6.16 -5.01 -10.59
CA SER A 58 6.45 -3.78 -11.34
C SER A 58 6.33 -3.96 -12.85
N VAL A 59 6.50 -5.20 -13.32
CA VAL A 59 6.36 -5.61 -14.72
C VAL A 59 4.87 -5.81 -15.07
N GLY A 60 4.46 -5.43 -16.29
CA GLY A 60 3.11 -5.67 -16.80
C GLY A 60 2.10 -4.58 -16.44
N TYR A 61 0.91 -4.99 -15.99
CA TYR A 61 -0.24 -4.08 -15.79
C TYR A 61 -0.72 -3.99 -14.34
N PRO A 62 0.12 -3.59 -13.38
CA PRO A 62 -0.24 -3.61 -11.95
C PRO A 62 -1.11 -2.42 -11.51
N SER A 63 -1.39 -1.45 -12.37
CA SER A 63 -1.97 -0.15 -12.00
C SER A 63 -3.26 -0.26 -11.17
N ARG A 64 -4.20 -1.13 -11.58
CA ARG A 64 -5.46 -1.36 -10.87
C ARG A 64 -5.23 -1.98 -9.49
N ALA A 65 -4.31 -2.94 -9.40
CA ALA A 65 -3.96 -3.61 -8.15
C ALA A 65 -3.23 -2.65 -7.20
N PHE A 66 -2.27 -1.87 -7.69
CA PHE A 66 -1.53 -0.87 -6.91
C PHE A 66 -2.46 0.20 -6.34
N ARG A 67 -3.40 0.72 -7.14
CA ARG A 67 -4.42 1.66 -6.65
C ARG A 67 -5.24 1.07 -5.51
N LYS A 68 -5.67 -0.20 -5.63
CA LYS A 68 -6.43 -0.90 -4.59
C LYS A 68 -5.61 -1.06 -3.30
N VAL A 69 -4.36 -1.48 -3.40
CA VAL A 69 -3.46 -1.63 -2.24
C VAL A 69 -3.19 -0.27 -1.59
N ASN A 70 -2.84 0.76 -2.37
CA ASN A 70 -2.61 2.12 -1.86
C ASN A 70 -3.81 2.65 -1.07
N HIS A 71 -5.04 2.50 -1.60
CA HIS A 71 -6.25 2.91 -0.90
C HIS A 71 -6.44 2.15 0.42
N HIS A 72 -6.21 0.83 0.42
CA HIS A 72 -6.30 0.02 1.63
C HIS A 72 -5.27 0.44 2.68
N VAL A 73 -4.01 0.63 2.27
CA VAL A 73 -2.93 1.09 3.16
C VAL A 73 -3.30 2.41 3.82
N LEU A 74 -3.72 3.41 3.03
CA LEU A 74 -4.11 4.71 3.56
C LEU A 74 -5.24 4.59 4.58
N LYS A 75 -6.31 3.84 4.26
CA LYS A 75 -7.44 3.62 5.17
C LYS A 75 -7.00 2.94 6.47
N ARG A 76 -6.07 2.00 6.39
CA ARG A 76 -5.52 1.30 7.57
C ARG A 76 -4.65 2.21 8.42
N MET A 77 -3.79 3.01 7.81
CA MET A 77 -2.95 3.97 8.53
C MET A 77 -3.77 5.08 9.19
N ALA A 78 -4.78 5.61 8.50
CA ALA A 78 -5.73 6.54 9.08
C ALA A 78 -6.42 5.97 10.33
N ARG A 79 -6.87 4.70 10.27
CA ARG A 79 -7.43 4.00 11.44
C ARG A 79 -6.41 3.80 12.55
N PHE A 80 -5.16 3.49 12.21
CA PHE A 80 -4.07 3.33 13.17
C PHE A 80 -3.79 4.63 13.94
N LEU A 81 -3.66 5.76 13.24
CA LEU A 81 -3.48 7.07 13.86
C LEU A 81 -4.65 7.45 14.78
N ASN A 82 -5.88 7.21 14.33
CA ASN A 82 -7.06 7.47 15.14
C ASN A 82 -7.11 6.63 16.43
N ARG A 83 -6.54 5.42 16.43
CA ARG A 83 -6.48 4.59 17.65
C ARG A 83 -5.39 5.01 18.62
N LYS A 84 -4.31 5.63 18.15
CA LYS A 84 -3.26 6.17 19.02
C LYS A 84 -3.73 7.39 19.81
N SER A 85 -4.65 8.16 19.24
CA SER A 85 -5.22 9.32 19.90
C SER A 85 -6.45 8.91 20.70
N GLN A 86 -6.51 9.29 21.98
CA GLN A 86 -7.71 9.14 22.82
C GLN A 86 -8.87 10.05 22.38
N ARG A 87 -8.60 11.07 21.56
CA ARG A 87 -9.58 11.94 20.90
C ARG A 87 -9.60 11.64 19.40
N ARG A 88 -10.60 12.12 18.65
CA ARG A 88 -10.52 12.14 17.17
C ARG A 88 -9.15 12.71 16.78
N CYS A 89 -8.35 11.93 16.04
CA CYS A 89 -7.00 12.32 15.72
C CYS A 89 -7.06 13.60 14.88
N ARG A 90 -6.52 14.69 15.44
CA ARG A 90 -6.19 15.88 14.65
C ARG A 90 -4.88 15.57 13.95
N LEU A 91 -4.91 15.65 12.63
CA LEU A 91 -3.70 15.52 11.82
C LEU A 91 -2.72 16.63 12.23
N LYS A 92 -1.44 16.29 12.32
CA LYS A 92 -0.43 17.18 12.89
C LYS A 92 0.29 17.99 11.81
N PHE A 93 0.44 17.42 10.63
CA PHE A 93 1.33 17.92 9.60
C PHE A 93 0.61 18.30 8.30
N ALA A 94 -0.66 17.89 8.12
CA ALA A 94 -1.45 18.23 6.95
C ALA A 94 -2.96 18.16 7.19
N ASP A 95 -3.75 18.75 6.30
CA ASP A 95 -5.23 18.72 6.37
C ASP A 95 -5.86 17.43 5.83
N SER A 96 -5.03 16.52 5.31
CA SER A 96 -5.49 15.23 4.77
C SER A 96 -4.61 14.08 5.24
N TYR A 97 -5.21 12.89 5.36
CA TYR A 97 -4.45 11.67 5.67
C TYR A 97 -3.38 11.37 4.63
N TYR A 98 -3.58 11.79 3.37
CA TYR A 98 -2.55 11.66 2.34
C TYR A 98 -1.32 12.50 2.67
N GLY A 99 -1.52 13.77 3.02
CA GLY A 99 -0.42 14.67 3.41
C GLY A 99 0.26 14.21 4.70
N GLU A 100 -0.51 13.79 5.70
CA GLU A 100 0.03 13.28 6.96
C GLU A 100 0.88 12.02 6.72
N MET A 101 0.39 11.08 5.91
CA MET A 101 1.15 9.88 5.57
C MET A 101 2.38 10.18 4.71
N ALA A 102 2.30 11.16 3.81
CA ALA A 102 3.45 11.62 3.04
C ALA A 102 4.52 12.23 3.96
N HIS A 103 4.12 13.00 4.98
CA HIS A 103 5.04 13.53 6.00
C HIS A 103 5.77 12.41 6.74
N TYR A 104 5.08 11.34 7.16
CA TYR A 104 5.75 10.17 7.75
C TYR A 104 6.55 9.32 6.75
N GLY A 105 6.58 9.69 5.46
CA GLY A 105 7.34 8.98 4.43
C GLY A 105 6.69 7.68 3.96
N LEU A 106 5.37 7.56 4.02
CA LEU A 106 4.66 6.37 3.52
C LEU A 106 4.87 6.21 2.01
N TYR A 107 5.39 5.06 1.62
CA TYR A 107 5.64 4.69 0.24
C TYR A 107 4.33 4.41 -0.50
N ARG A 108 4.18 5.04 -1.67
CA ARG A 108 3.06 4.80 -2.58
C ARG A 108 3.51 3.94 -3.75
N LEU A 109 2.77 2.86 -4.00
CA LEU A 109 2.99 2.05 -5.18
C LEU A 109 2.65 2.86 -6.44
N VAL A 110 3.60 2.98 -7.35
CA VAL A 110 3.45 3.64 -8.65
C VAL A 110 3.74 2.65 -9.78
N THR A 111 3.05 2.81 -10.90
CA THR A 111 3.33 2.03 -12.10
C THR A 111 4.44 2.71 -12.89
N ALA A 112 5.33 1.94 -13.52
CA ALA A 112 6.46 2.44 -14.30
C ALA A 112 6.09 3.38 -15.48
N ARG A 113 4.80 3.50 -15.83
CA ARG A 113 4.28 4.43 -16.84
C ARG A 113 4.25 5.90 -16.40
N THR A 114 4.59 6.21 -15.15
CA THR A 114 4.54 7.58 -14.60
C THR A 114 5.92 8.02 -14.13
N ARG A 115 6.89 7.96 -15.04
CA ARG A 115 8.09 8.82 -15.00
C ARG A 115 7.94 9.76 -16.19
N ILE A 116 7.28 10.89 -15.97
CA ILE A 116 7.34 12.07 -16.85
C ILE A 116 8.11 13.10 -16.04
#